data_AF-A0A9P3N0U6-F1
#
_entry.id   AF-A0A9P3N0U6-F1
#
_cell.length_a   1.000
_cell.length_b   1.000
_cell.length_c   1.000
_cell.angle_alpha   90.00
_cell.angle_beta   90.00
_cell.angle_gamma   90.00
#
_symmetry.space_group_name_H-M   'P 1'
#
loop_
_entity.id
_entity.type
_entity.pdbx_description
1 polymer ?
#
loop_
_entity_poly.entity_id
_entity_poly.type
_entity_poly.pdbx_seq_one_letter_code
_entity_poly.pdbx_strand_id
1 'polypeptide(L)'
;MAAHFAVGPQEDDAIIRQRLLTRTSVTRGEPPMKKLLKKFLAFTSEAARPDSSMADCERLARAVLHEMAGFEQPLAMSRAVISANRREQEHFNELTKQLEADIIEAVARVEQLMAEEAEARRQRQHEEECELVRRQIAAQPARAVSEARIAALEAEVEALEGENVGAGRVVDLRRKQFALLLHTMEELQGALEEDPSRELAAVVAAGGGGGGGGGGGGGGGA
;
A
#
# COMPACT_ATOMS: atom_id res chain seq x y z
N MET A 1 -40.38 -33.84 -59.88
CA MET A 1 -39.66 -33.25 -58.74
C MET A 1 -39.10 -34.38 -57.90
N ALA A 2 -37.77 -34.46 -57.80
CA ALA A 2 -36.99 -35.05 -56.71
C ALA A 2 -35.55 -35.13 -57.23
N ALA A 3 -34.71 -34.14 -56.88
CA ALA A 3 -33.29 -34.23 -57.16
C ALA A 3 -32.72 -35.32 -56.25
N HIS A 4 -32.21 -36.38 -56.86
CA HIS A 4 -31.55 -37.49 -56.18
C HIS A 4 -30.19 -37.00 -55.65
N PHE A 5 -30.19 -36.29 -54.52
CA PHE A 5 -28.95 -36.01 -53.79
C PHE A 5 -28.59 -37.28 -53.01
N ALA A 6 -27.49 -37.91 -53.40
CA ALA A 6 -26.99 -39.15 -52.82
C ALA A 6 -26.21 -38.94 -51.51
N VAL A 7 -26.25 -37.74 -50.92
CA VAL A 7 -25.43 -37.35 -49.76
C VAL A 7 -26.19 -36.33 -48.90
N GLY A 8 -26.00 -36.35 -47.57
CA GLY A 8 -26.72 -35.49 -46.61
C GLY A 8 -26.17 -34.05 -46.50
N PRO A 9 -26.94 -33.09 -45.96
CA PRO A 9 -26.65 -31.65 -46.04
C PRO A 9 -25.34 -31.18 -45.37
N GLN A 10 -24.81 -31.91 -44.39
CA GLN A 10 -23.52 -31.58 -43.75
C GLN A 10 -22.32 -32.17 -44.52
N GLU A 11 -22.50 -33.35 -45.11
CA GLU A 11 -21.51 -34.00 -45.97
C GLU A 11 -21.42 -33.27 -47.32
N ASP A 12 -22.55 -32.73 -47.81
CA ASP A 12 -22.62 -31.89 -49.00
C ASP A 12 -21.70 -30.67 -48.89
N ASP A 13 -21.62 -30.03 -47.73
CA ASP A 13 -20.87 -28.78 -47.57
C ASP A 13 -19.35 -28.99 -47.66
N ALA A 14 -18.85 -30.06 -47.03
CA ALA A 14 -17.45 -30.47 -47.15
C ALA A 14 -17.11 -30.90 -48.58
N ILE A 15 -18.01 -31.66 -49.22
CA ILE A 15 -17.86 -32.13 -50.61
C ILE A 15 -17.92 -30.94 -51.58
N ILE A 16 -18.80 -29.97 -51.38
CA ILE A 16 -18.94 -28.76 -52.20
C ILE A 16 -17.68 -27.89 -52.07
N ARG A 17 -17.18 -27.67 -50.84
CA ARG A 17 -15.92 -26.95 -50.61
C ARG A 17 -14.75 -27.65 -51.29
N GLN A 18 -14.63 -28.96 -51.12
CA GLN A 18 -13.58 -29.74 -51.75
C GLN A 18 -13.66 -29.65 -53.28
N ARG A 19 -14.85 -29.72 -53.85
CA ARG A 19 -15.06 -29.59 -55.31
C ARG A 19 -14.70 -28.21 -55.85
N LEU A 20 -15.03 -27.15 -55.11
CA LEU A 20 -14.67 -25.77 -55.44
C LEU A 20 -13.16 -25.53 -55.33
N LEU A 21 -12.54 -25.95 -54.23
CA LEU A 21 -11.10 -25.79 -53.98
C LEU A 21 -10.23 -26.55 -54.99
N THR A 22 -10.65 -27.76 -55.37
CA THR A 22 -9.96 -28.59 -56.36
C THR A 22 -10.34 -28.24 -57.79
N ARG A 23 -11.33 -27.36 -58.00
CA ARG A 23 -11.93 -27.02 -59.30
C ARG A 23 -12.40 -28.26 -60.08
N THR A 24 -12.78 -29.31 -59.36
CA THR A 24 -13.27 -30.57 -59.94
C THR A 24 -14.74 -30.49 -60.37
N SER A 25 -15.44 -29.42 -59.97
CA SER A 25 -16.73 -29.00 -60.54
C SER A 25 -16.63 -27.59 -61.15
N VAL A 26 -17.43 -27.33 -62.19
CA VAL A 26 -17.61 -26.01 -62.79
C VAL A 26 -19.09 -25.65 -62.80
N THR A 27 -19.40 -24.39 -62.52
CA THR A 27 -20.77 -23.84 -62.55
C THR A 27 -21.29 -23.66 -63.98
N ARG A 28 -20.39 -23.56 -64.97
CA ARG A 28 -20.69 -23.59 -66.41
C ARG A 28 -19.66 -24.47 -67.14
N GLY A 29 -20.16 -25.37 -67.99
CA GLY A 29 -19.34 -26.31 -68.76
C GLY A 29 -19.36 -27.73 -68.19
N GLU A 30 -18.67 -28.64 -68.88
CA GLU A 30 -18.55 -30.03 -68.45
C GLU A 30 -17.49 -30.19 -67.35
N PRO A 31 -17.76 -30.92 -66.24
CA PRO A 31 -16.77 -31.17 -65.20
C PRO A 31 -15.48 -31.79 -65.79
N PRO A 32 -14.28 -31.33 -65.38
CA PRO A 32 -13.01 -31.80 -65.92
C PRO A 32 -12.85 -33.32 -65.88
N MET A 33 -13.25 -33.97 -64.79
CA MET A 33 -13.23 -35.44 -64.66
C MET A 33 -14.14 -36.13 -65.68
N LYS A 34 -15.33 -35.57 -65.93
CA LYS A 34 -16.28 -36.11 -66.90
C LYS A 34 -15.77 -35.94 -68.34
N LYS A 35 -15.15 -34.79 -68.63
CA LYS A 35 -14.51 -34.51 -69.92
C LYS A 35 -13.32 -35.43 -70.19
N LEU A 36 -12.49 -35.68 -69.18
CA LEU A 36 -11.40 -36.66 -69.23
C LEU A 36 -11.94 -38.07 -69.50
N LEU A 37 -12.95 -38.51 -68.74
CA LEU A 37 -13.58 -39.82 -68.91
C LEU A 37 -14.14 -40.01 -70.32
N LYS A 38 -14.81 -39.00 -70.89
CA LYS A 38 -15.30 -39.06 -72.28
C LYS A 38 -14.18 -39.23 -73.30
N LYS A 39 -13.08 -38.48 -73.15
CA LYS A 39 -11.91 -38.61 -74.04
C LYS A 39 -11.25 -39.98 -73.92
N PHE A 40 -11.16 -40.50 -72.69
CA PHE A 40 -10.63 -41.83 -72.43
C PHE A 40 -11.50 -42.91 -73.08
N LEU A 41 -12.82 -42.85 -72.89
CA LEU A 41 -13.76 -43.78 -73.52
C LEU A 41 -13.73 -43.70 -75.05
N ALA A 42 -13.56 -42.51 -75.63
CA ALA A 42 -13.40 -42.34 -77.07
C ALA A 42 -12.11 -43.02 -77.58
N PHE A 43 -11.00 -42.85 -76.86
CA PHE A 43 -9.74 -43.53 -77.17
C PHE A 43 -9.87 -45.06 -77.08
N THR A 44 -10.43 -45.59 -75.99
CA THR A 44 -10.59 -47.04 -75.82
C THR A 44 -11.56 -47.63 -76.83
N SER A 45 -12.60 -46.88 -77.20
CA SER A 45 -13.55 -47.32 -78.22
C SER A 45 -12.91 -47.39 -79.60
N GLU A 46 -12.09 -46.41 -79.96
CA GLU A 46 -11.34 -46.44 -81.23
C GLU A 46 -10.32 -47.57 -81.24
N ALA A 47 -9.55 -47.74 -80.17
CA ALA A 47 -8.56 -48.81 -80.03
C ALA A 47 -9.17 -50.23 -80.05
N ALA A 48 -10.45 -50.38 -79.69
CA ALA A 48 -11.16 -51.66 -79.72
C ALA A 48 -11.76 -51.99 -81.09
N ARG A 49 -11.72 -51.08 -82.08
CA ARG A 49 -12.23 -51.34 -83.43
C ARG A 49 -11.25 -52.22 -84.22
N PRO A 50 -11.73 -53.25 -84.94
CA PRO A 50 -10.88 -54.12 -85.76
C PRO A 50 -10.19 -53.38 -86.93
N ASP A 51 -10.78 -52.27 -87.41
CA ASP A 51 -10.29 -51.48 -88.55
C ASP A 51 -9.66 -50.14 -88.09
N SER A 52 -9.19 -50.07 -86.85
CA SER A 52 -8.73 -48.81 -86.26
C SER A 52 -7.46 -48.27 -86.91
N SER A 53 -7.48 -46.96 -87.20
CA SER A 53 -6.33 -46.24 -87.73
C SER A 53 -5.37 -45.89 -86.60
N MET A 54 -4.10 -46.29 -86.73
CA MET A 54 -3.07 -45.97 -85.74
C MET A 54 -2.95 -44.45 -85.50
N ALA A 55 -3.08 -43.66 -86.57
CA ALA A 55 -3.02 -42.21 -86.49
C ALA A 55 -4.18 -41.61 -85.65
N ASP A 56 -5.36 -42.21 -85.71
CA ASP A 56 -6.52 -41.78 -84.91
C ASP A 56 -6.40 -42.20 -83.44
N CYS A 57 -5.92 -43.42 -83.18
CA CYS A 57 -5.58 -43.88 -81.84
C CYS A 57 -4.56 -42.95 -81.18
N GLU A 58 -3.48 -42.59 -81.89
CA GLU A 58 -2.47 -41.64 -81.41
C GLU A 58 -3.04 -40.25 -81.13
N ARG A 59 -3.88 -39.73 -82.02
CA ARG A 59 -4.53 -38.43 -81.85
C ARG A 59 -5.42 -38.41 -80.61
N LEU A 60 -6.22 -39.47 -80.40
CA LEU A 60 -7.07 -39.61 -79.23
C LEU A 60 -6.26 -39.81 -77.94
N ALA A 61 -5.17 -40.59 -77.97
CA ALA A 61 -4.25 -40.74 -76.85
C ALA A 61 -3.62 -39.39 -76.44
N ARG A 62 -3.13 -38.60 -77.41
CA ARG A 62 -2.63 -37.23 -77.17
C ARG A 62 -3.71 -36.33 -76.56
N ALA A 63 -4.97 -36.46 -77.00
CA ALA A 63 -6.09 -35.69 -76.47
C ALA A 63 -6.44 -36.06 -75.03
N VAL A 64 -6.31 -37.34 -74.64
CA VAL A 64 -6.46 -37.82 -73.26
C VAL A 64 -5.34 -37.26 -72.39
N LEU A 65 -4.08 -37.42 -72.78
CA LEU A 65 -2.92 -36.91 -72.03
C LEU A 65 -3.00 -35.39 -71.81
N HIS A 66 -3.41 -34.64 -72.82
CA HIS A 66 -3.61 -33.20 -72.70
C HIS A 66 -4.71 -32.85 -71.68
N GLU A 67 -5.82 -33.59 -71.66
CA GLU A 67 -6.87 -33.37 -70.66
C GLU A 67 -6.45 -33.79 -69.26
N MET A 68 -5.67 -34.86 -69.13
CA MET A 68 -5.09 -35.29 -67.84
C MET A 68 -4.16 -34.22 -67.27
N ALA A 69 -3.25 -33.67 -68.08
CA ALA A 69 -2.36 -32.60 -67.65
C ALA A 69 -3.14 -31.34 -67.22
N GLY A 70 -4.19 -30.98 -67.96
CA GLY A 70 -5.08 -29.87 -67.60
C GLY A 70 -5.86 -30.11 -66.30
N PHE A 71 -6.16 -31.37 -65.96
CA PHE A 71 -6.82 -31.74 -64.72
C PHE A 71 -5.85 -31.80 -63.51
N GLU A 72 -4.61 -32.24 -63.73
CA GLU A 72 -3.59 -32.38 -62.69
C GLU A 72 -3.10 -31.04 -62.14
N GLN A 73 -2.94 -30.04 -63.02
CA GLN A 73 -2.34 -28.76 -62.65
C GLN A 73 -3.11 -28.01 -61.53
N PRO A 74 -4.46 -27.89 -61.56
CA PRO A 74 -5.23 -27.34 -60.43
C PRO A 74 -5.09 -28.13 -59.12
N LEU A 75 -4.97 -29.46 -59.20
CA LEU A 75 -4.79 -30.30 -58.01
C LEU A 75 -3.41 -30.09 -57.38
N ALA A 76 -2.37 -29.98 -58.20
CA ALA A 76 -1.02 -29.68 -57.74
C ALA A 76 -0.96 -28.30 -57.06
N MET A 77 -1.62 -27.29 -57.63
CA MET A 77 -1.75 -25.96 -57.02
C MET A 77 -2.49 -26.02 -55.67
N SER A 78 -3.63 -26.71 -55.62
CA SER A 78 -4.40 -26.88 -54.37
C SER A 78 -3.56 -27.55 -53.27
N ARG A 79 -2.80 -28.60 -53.61
CA ARG A 79 -1.89 -29.27 -52.68
C ARG A 79 -0.79 -28.34 -52.17
N ALA A 80 -0.20 -27.51 -53.04
CA ALA A 80 0.81 -26.54 -52.66
C ALA A 80 0.25 -25.47 -51.70
N VAL A 81 -0.95 -24.97 -51.97
CA VAL A 81 -1.66 -24.01 -51.09
C VAL A 81 -1.98 -24.63 -49.74
N ILE A 82 -2.51 -25.85 -49.71
CA ILE A 82 -2.79 -26.57 -48.45
C ILE A 82 -1.51 -26.74 -47.62
N SER A 83 -0.40 -27.12 -48.27
CA SER A 83 0.89 -27.25 -47.59
C SER A 83 1.43 -25.91 -47.07
N ALA A 84 1.27 -24.82 -47.81
CA ALA A 84 1.65 -23.48 -47.38
C ALA A 84 0.80 -23.04 -46.17
N ASN A 85 -0.52 -23.16 -46.27
CA ASN A 85 -1.44 -22.80 -45.19
C ASN A 85 -1.20 -23.60 -43.92
N ARG A 86 -0.83 -24.89 -44.04
CA ARG A 86 -0.52 -25.72 -42.87
C ARG A 86 0.73 -25.22 -42.15
N ARG A 87 1.80 -24.88 -42.89
CA ARG A 87 3.02 -24.29 -42.31
C ARG A 87 2.74 -22.94 -41.67
N GLU A 88 1.92 -22.12 -42.31
CA GLU A 88 1.50 -20.82 -41.78
C GLU A 88 0.66 -20.98 -40.50
N GLN A 89 -0.24 -21.97 -40.45
CA GLN A 89 -1.00 -22.29 -39.24
C GLN A 89 -0.09 -22.76 -38.10
N GLU A 90 0.88 -23.63 -38.38
CA GLU A 90 1.89 -24.07 -37.40
C GLU A 90 2.67 -22.85 -36.84
N HIS A 91 3.11 -21.94 -37.71
CA HIS A 91 3.78 -20.70 -37.33
C HIS A 91 2.90 -19.77 -36.47
N PHE A 92 1.63 -19.58 -36.83
CA PHE A 92 0.70 -18.77 -36.02
C PHE A 92 0.41 -19.39 -34.65
N ASN A 93 0.38 -20.71 -34.55
CA ASN A 93 0.23 -21.40 -33.26
C ASN A 93 1.46 -21.17 -32.37
N GLU A 94 2.67 -21.17 -32.93
CA GLU A 94 3.89 -20.84 -32.18
C GLU A 94 3.91 -19.38 -31.73
N LEU A 95 3.56 -18.45 -32.62
CA LEU A 95 3.48 -17.03 -32.29
C LEU A 95 2.45 -16.74 -31.20
N THR A 96 1.29 -17.41 -31.25
CA THR A 96 0.26 -17.29 -30.19
C THR A 96 0.80 -17.72 -28.84
N LYS A 97 1.54 -18.85 -28.77
CA LYS A 97 2.15 -19.33 -27.53
C LYS A 97 3.22 -18.37 -27.00
N GLN A 98 4.02 -17.78 -27.88
CA GLN A 98 5.02 -16.77 -27.49
C GLN A 98 4.33 -15.53 -26.93
N LEU A 99 3.31 -15.04 -27.61
CA LEU A 99 2.55 -13.87 -27.16
C LEU A 99 1.88 -14.12 -25.80
N GLU A 100 1.30 -15.32 -25.58
CA GLU A 100 0.73 -15.69 -24.28
C GLU A 100 1.79 -15.69 -23.17
N ALA A 101 3.00 -16.20 -23.44
CA ALA A 101 4.11 -16.16 -22.49
C ALA A 101 4.55 -14.72 -22.18
N ASP A 102 4.69 -13.88 -23.22
CA ASP A 102 5.06 -12.47 -23.07
C ASP A 102 4.00 -11.68 -22.26
N ILE A 103 2.71 -11.98 -22.46
CA ILE A 103 1.62 -11.38 -21.68
C ILE A 103 1.75 -11.76 -20.20
N ILE A 104 1.99 -13.05 -19.90
CA ILE A 104 2.16 -13.51 -18.51
C ILE A 104 3.37 -12.81 -17.86
N GLU A 105 4.49 -12.71 -18.57
CA GLU A 105 5.67 -12.00 -18.08
C GLU A 105 5.40 -10.51 -17.84
N ALA A 106 4.73 -9.84 -18.78
CA ALA A 106 4.40 -8.43 -18.67
C ALA A 106 3.48 -8.15 -17.47
N VAL A 107 2.48 -9.00 -17.24
CA VAL A 107 1.59 -8.89 -16.07
C VAL A 107 2.38 -9.05 -14.77
N ALA A 108 3.23 -10.07 -14.67
CA ALA A 108 4.07 -10.27 -13.49
C ALA A 108 5.00 -9.07 -13.22
N ARG A 109 5.56 -8.48 -14.27
CA ARG A 109 6.40 -7.28 -14.18
C ARG A 109 5.62 -6.05 -13.69
N VAL A 110 4.38 -5.88 -14.15
CA VAL A 110 3.50 -4.81 -13.68
C VAL A 110 3.19 -4.98 -12.20
N GLU A 111 2.86 -6.19 -11.76
CA GLU A 111 2.60 -6.48 -10.34
C GLU A 111 3.82 -6.18 -9.46
N GLN A 112 5.01 -6.57 -9.91
CA GLN A 112 6.27 -6.24 -9.23
C GLN A 112 6.48 -4.73 -9.12
N LEU A 113 6.32 -3.99 -10.23
CA LEU A 113 6.50 -2.53 -10.24
C LEU A 113 5.48 -1.81 -9.34
N MET A 114 4.24 -2.30 -9.25
CA MET A 114 3.25 -1.75 -8.31
C MET A 114 3.67 -1.95 -6.86
N ALA A 115 4.24 -3.11 -6.51
CA ALA A 115 4.76 -3.37 -5.17
C ALA A 115 5.94 -2.45 -4.84
N GLU A 116 6.90 -2.32 -5.75
CA GLU A 116 8.05 -1.42 -5.61
C GLU A 116 7.61 0.04 -5.44
N GLU A 117 6.62 0.49 -6.22
CA GLU A 117 6.06 1.84 -6.09
C GLU A 117 5.41 2.06 -4.73
N ALA A 118 4.63 1.09 -4.24
CA ALA A 118 3.99 1.18 -2.92
C ALA A 118 5.02 1.26 -1.78
N GLU A 119 6.10 0.49 -1.87
CA GLU A 119 7.21 0.54 -0.92
C GLU A 119 7.95 1.88 -0.96
N ALA A 120 8.28 2.38 -2.15
CA ALA A 120 8.92 3.67 -2.33
C ALA A 120 8.06 4.83 -1.77
N ARG A 121 6.74 4.78 -1.97
CA ARG A 121 5.80 5.76 -1.39
C ARG A 121 5.82 5.72 0.14
N ARG A 122 5.82 4.53 0.73
CA ARG A 122 5.90 4.36 2.19
C ARG A 122 7.22 4.90 2.75
N GLN A 123 8.33 4.59 2.09
CA GLN A 123 9.65 5.08 2.48
C GLN A 123 9.70 6.61 2.45
N ARG A 124 9.19 7.23 1.38
CA ARG A 124 9.10 8.69 1.29
C ARG A 124 8.26 9.31 2.42
N GLN A 125 7.12 8.70 2.77
CA GLN A 125 6.29 9.18 3.89
C GLN A 125 7.06 9.16 5.21
N HIS A 126 7.78 8.06 5.50
CA HIS A 126 8.60 7.97 6.70
C HIS A 126 9.75 8.99 6.72
N GLU A 127 10.37 9.26 5.57
CA GLU A 127 11.39 10.31 5.44
C GLU A 127 10.82 11.70 5.73
N GLU A 128 9.64 12.02 5.19
CA GLU A 128 8.95 13.29 5.43
C GLU A 128 8.54 13.45 6.90
N GLU A 129 8.01 12.39 7.53
CA GLU A 129 7.67 12.37 8.96
C GLU A 129 8.92 12.58 9.84
N CYS A 130 10.02 11.91 9.50
CA CYS A 130 11.30 12.06 10.19
C CYS A 130 11.89 13.47 10.00
N GLU A 131 11.77 14.08 8.83
CA GLU A 131 12.15 15.47 8.61
C GLU A 131 11.32 16.44 9.46
N LEU A 132 10.01 16.21 9.56
CA LEU A 132 9.14 17.05 10.40
C LEU A 132 9.57 17.00 11.86
N VAL A 133 9.80 15.80 12.40
CA VAL A 133 10.29 15.61 13.77
C VAL A 133 11.67 16.25 13.95
N ARG A 134 12.58 16.09 12.97
CA ARG A 134 13.90 16.73 13.00
C ARG A 134 13.80 18.25 13.09
N ARG A 135 12.90 18.88 12.31
CA ARG A 135 12.69 20.34 12.36
C ARG A 135 12.14 20.79 13.72
N GLN A 136 11.22 20.03 14.30
CA GLN A 136 10.68 20.31 15.64
C GLN A 136 11.76 20.21 16.72
N ILE A 137 12.61 19.18 16.67
CA ILE A 137 13.74 19.02 17.59
C ILE A 137 14.74 20.16 17.43
N ALA A 138 15.06 20.55 16.18
CA ALA A 138 16.00 21.64 15.91
C ALA A 138 15.50 23.02 16.37
N ALA A 139 14.18 23.21 16.50
CA ALA A 139 13.60 24.43 17.05
C ALA A 139 13.75 24.53 18.59
N GLN A 140 14.03 23.42 19.28
CA GLN A 140 14.26 23.40 20.71
C GLN A 140 15.72 23.72 21.04
N PRO A 141 16.01 24.40 22.17
CA PRO A 141 17.38 24.63 22.60
C PRO A 141 18.10 23.30 22.89
N ALA A 142 19.42 23.31 22.76
CA ALA A 142 20.24 22.16 23.09
C ALA A 142 20.00 21.73 24.55
N ARG A 143 19.84 20.43 24.77
CA ARG A 143 19.51 19.85 26.08
C ARG A 143 20.46 20.31 27.18
N ALA A 144 21.76 20.38 26.90
CA ALA A 144 22.77 20.85 27.84
C ALA A 144 22.55 22.30 28.31
N VAL A 145 22.01 23.17 27.44
CA VAL A 145 21.68 24.57 27.81
C VAL A 145 20.49 24.60 28.75
N SER A 146 19.45 23.81 28.46
CA SER A 146 18.28 23.68 29.32
C SER A 146 18.64 23.09 30.69
N GLU A 147 19.48 22.05 30.72
CA GLU A 147 19.95 21.41 31.96
C GLU A 147 20.81 22.37 32.80
N ALA A 148 21.71 23.14 32.17
CA ALA A 148 22.49 24.16 32.88
C ALA A 148 21.60 25.26 33.47
N ARG A 149 20.55 25.68 32.75
CA ARG A 149 19.58 26.67 33.24
C ARG A 149 18.75 26.14 34.40
N ILE A 150 18.33 24.87 34.35
CA ILE A 150 17.62 24.20 35.45
C ILE A 150 18.52 24.19 36.69
N ALA A 151 19.76 23.70 36.57
CA ALA A 151 20.70 23.63 37.70
C ALA A 151 20.98 25.01 38.32
N ALA A 152 21.10 26.06 37.49
CA ALA A 152 21.27 27.43 37.99
C ALA A 152 20.05 27.93 38.78
N LEU A 153 18.84 27.66 38.29
CA LEU A 153 17.60 28.04 38.97
C LEU A 153 17.41 27.25 40.27
N GLU A 154 17.75 25.97 40.30
CA GLU A 154 17.70 25.13 41.51
C GLU A 154 18.63 25.68 42.60
N ALA A 155 19.85 26.07 42.23
CA ALA A 155 20.79 26.69 43.17
C ALA A 155 20.29 28.06 43.69
N GLU A 156 19.64 28.87 42.85
CA GLU A 156 19.04 30.14 43.26
C GLU A 156 17.88 29.93 44.24
N VAL A 157 17.02 28.95 43.97
CA VAL A 157 15.93 28.57 44.88
C VAL A 157 16.48 28.15 46.25
N GLU A 158 17.49 27.27 46.28
CA GLU A 158 18.12 26.83 47.53
C GLU A 158 18.71 28.02 48.32
N ALA A 159 19.35 28.97 47.62
CA ALA A 159 19.90 30.17 48.25
C ALA A 159 18.79 31.06 48.87
N LEU A 160 17.70 31.30 48.12
CA LEU A 160 16.56 32.09 48.58
C LEU A 160 15.83 31.44 49.75
N GLU A 161 15.68 30.10 49.73
CA GLU A 161 15.12 29.36 50.85
C GLU A 161 16.00 29.50 52.10
N GLY A 162 17.32 29.42 51.95
CA GLY A 162 18.27 29.67 53.03
C GLY A 162 18.17 31.08 53.61
N GLU A 163 18.07 32.10 52.75
CA GLU A 163 17.91 33.50 53.17
C GLU A 163 16.57 33.73 53.88
N ASN A 164 15.48 33.15 53.39
CA ASN A 164 14.16 33.23 54.00
C ASN A 164 14.14 32.57 55.38
N VAL A 165 14.73 31.37 55.53
CA VAL A 165 14.91 30.71 56.84
C VAL A 165 15.74 31.59 57.78
N GLY A 166 16.82 32.21 57.27
CA GLY A 166 17.65 33.14 58.03
C GLY A 166 16.86 34.36 58.52
N ALA A 167 16.13 35.02 57.64
CA ALA A 167 15.28 36.17 57.95
C ALA A 167 14.18 35.81 58.96
N GLY A 168 13.54 34.65 58.80
CA GLY A 168 12.56 34.12 59.75
C GLY A 168 13.14 34.00 61.16
N ARG A 169 14.35 33.45 61.30
CA ARG A 169 15.04 33.36 62.61
C ARG A 169 15.31 34.74 63.22
N VAL A 170 15.67 35.73 62.41
CA VAL A 170 15.88 37.11 62.88
C VAL A 170 14.58 37.72 63.38
N VAL A 171 13.49 37.59 62.64
CA VAL A 171 12.16 38.07 63.04
C VAL A 171 11.72 37.43 64.35
N ASP A 172 11.88 36.11 64.48
CA ASP A 172 11.55 35.39 65.72
C ASP A 172 12.38 35.87 66.91
N LEU A 173 13.68 36.11 66.71
CA LEU A 173 14.53 36.65 67.76
C LEU A 173 14.07 38.05 68.19
N ARG A 174 13.77 38.95 67.23
CA ARG A 174 13.25 40.29 67.53
C ARG A 174 11.92 40.23 68.26
N ARG A 175 11.03 39.31 67.88
CA ARG A 175 9.75 39.09 68.56
C ARG A 175 9.95 38.68 70.03
N LYS A 176 10.91 37.79 70.30
CA LYS A 176 11.28 37.38 71.67
C LYS A 176 11.90 38.53 72.48
N GLN A 177 12.80 39.30 71.87
CA GLN A 177 13.41 40.49 72.50
C GLN A 177 12.37 41.55 72.84
N PHE A 178 11.41 41.80 71.94
CA PHE A 178 10.30 42.74 72.19
C PHE A 178 9.38 42.26 73.31
N ALA A 179 9.06 40.97 73.35
CA ALA A 179 8.25 40.39 74.43
C ALA A 179 8.94 40.55 75.80
N LEU A 180 10.25 40.34 75.86
CA LEU A 180 11.03 40.58 77.08
C LEU A 180 11.01 42.06 77.49
N LEU A 181 11.19 42.98 76.54
CA LEU A 181 11.12 44.41 76.82
C LEU A 181 9.75 44.79 77.41
N LEU A 182 8.65 44.31 76.82
CA LEU A 182 7.30 44.55 77.31
C LEU A 182 7.13 44.05 78.76
N HIS A 183 7.59 42.84 79.05
CA HIS A 183 7.57 42.28 80.40
C HIS A 183 8.34 43.16 81.40
N THR A 184 9.55 43.61 81.05
CA THR A 184 10.32 44.51 81.93
C THR A 184 9.64 45.88 82.11
N MET A 185 8.92 46.35 81.08
CA MET A 185 8.15 47.59 81.17
C MET A 185 6.97 47.43 82.13
N GLU A 186 6.27 46.30 82.07
CA GLU A 186 5.20 45.93 83.01
C GLU A 186 5.73 45.81 84.45
N GLU A 187 6.90 45.18 84.65
CA GLU A 187 7.56 45.11 85.95
C GLU A 187 7.93 46.51 86.50
N LEU A 188 8.50 47.37 85.66
CA LEU A 188 8.83 48.75 86.04
C LEU A 188 7.58 49.58 86.34
N GLN A 189 6.50 49.40 85.57
CA GLN A 189 5.22 50.04 85.86
C GLN A 189 4.64 49.55 87.19
N GLY A 190 4.68 48.24 87.46
CA GLY A 190 4.29 47.68 88.75
C GLY A 190 5.15 48.24 89.90
N ALA A 191 6.47 48.32 89.72
CA ALA A 191 7.36 48.91 90.72
C ALA A 191 7.08 50.40 90.97
N LEU A 192 6.78 51.18 89.92
CA LEU A 192 6.40 52.59 90.04
C LEU A 192 5.02 52.78 90.70
N GLU A 193 4.07 51.87 90.48
CA GLU A 193 2.80 51.84 91.19
C GLU A 193 2.97 51.46 92.67
N GLU A 194 4.02 50.69 93.01
CA GLU A 194 4.36 50.31 94.38
C GLU A 194 5.13 51.42 95.17
N ASP A 195 5.75 52.41 94.51
CA ASP A 195 6.74 53.33 95.13
C ASP A 195 6.34 54.81 95.33
N PRO A 196 5.07 55.14 95.60
CA PRO A 196 4.79 56.26 96.52
C PRO A 196 4.00 55.82 97.77
N SER A 197 3.72 54.52 97.93
CA SER A 197 2.88 54.03 99.03
C SER A 197 3.67 53.43 100.19
N ARG A 198 4.96 53.13 100.03
CA ARG A 198 5.73 52.39 101.05
C ARG A 198 6.61 53.23 101.97
N GLU A 199 7.08 54.40 101.56
CA GLU A 199 7.97 55.21 102.42
C GLU A 199 7.22 56.12 103.43
N LEU A 200 5.90 56.33 103.27
CA LEU A 200 5.09 57.10 104.23
C LEU A 200 4.37 56.22 105.29
N ALA A 201 4.40 54.88 105.15
CA ALA A 201 3.59 53.97 105.99
C ALA A 201 4.37 53.27 107.12
N ALA A 202 5.69 53.45 107.23
CA ALA A 202 6.51 52.73 108.23
C ALA A 202 6.76 53.50 109.54
N VAL A 203 6.34 54.77 109.66
CA VAL A 203 6.61 55.62 110.85
C VAL A 203 5.32 56.07 111.59
N VAL A 204 4.13 55.66 111.14
CA VAL A 204 2.86 56.00 111.80
C VAL A 204 2.11 54.74 112.23
N ALA A 205 2.10 54.53 113.56
CA ALA A 205 1.09 53.80 114.32
C ALA A 205 0.97 52.28 114.03
N ALA A 206 1.53 51.37 114.84
CA ALA A 206 1.20 51.19 116.26
C ALA A 206 -0.29 51.44 116.56
N GLY A 207 -1.15 50.46 116.28
CA GLY A 207 -2.54 50.48 116.75
C GLY A 207 -3.46 49.45 116.09
N GLY A 208 -3.67 48.31 116.77
CA GLY A 208 -4.77 47.37 116.53
C GLY A 208 -4.51 46.36 115.41
N GLY A 209 -4.55 45.04 115.60
CA GLY A 209 -5.31 44.27 116.57
C GLY A 209 -6.46 43.55 115.87
N GLY A 210 -6.23 42.30 115.47
CA GLY A 210 -7.26 41.25 115.42
C GLY A 210 -7.92 40.93 114.07
N GLY A 211 -7.63 39.73 113.58
CA GLY A 211 -8.68 38.70 113.41
C GLY A 211 -9.28 38.44 112.02
N GLY A 212 -9.10 37.18 111.56
CA GLY A 212 -9.93 36.48 110.56
C GLY A 212 -9.55 36.76 109.10
N GLY A 213 -9.27 35.81 108.23
CA GLY A 213 -9.77 34.44 108.12
C GLY A 213 -10.45 34.31 106.74
N GLY A 214 -9.91 33.48 105.83
CA GLY A 214 -10.54 33.20 104.54
C GLY A 214 -9.56 32.78 103.46
N GLY A 215 -9.32 31.47 103.34
CA GLY A 215 -8.57 30.87 102.25
C GLY A 215 -9.46 30.34 101.12
N GLY A 216 -8.80 29.91 100.04
CA GLY A 216 -9.38 29.24 98.85
C GLY A 216 -9.33 30.18 97.65
N GLY A 217 -8.38 30.04 96.71
CA GLY A 217 -8.24 28.88 95.81
C GLY A 217 -9.09 29.15 94.57
N GLY A 218 -8.69 29.02 93.32
CA GLY A 218 -7.52 28.46 92.65
C GLY A 218 -7.90 28.32 91.16
N GLY A 219 -6.91 28.10 90.30
CA GLY A 219 -7.11 27.68 88.89
C GLY A 219 -7.42 28.85 87.93
N GLY A 220 -6.69 29.09 86.86
CA GLY A 220 -5.87 28.19 86.05
C GLY A 220 -6.69 27.68 84.88
N GLY A 221 -6.21 27.96 83.66
CA GLY A 221 -6.44 27.09 82.51
C GLY A 221 -7.08 27.74 81.29
N ALA A 222 -6.31 27.63 80.20
CA ALA A 222 -6.65 27.68 78.77
C ALA A 222 -6.94 29.04 78.13
#